data_AF-A0A423MCP8-F1
#
_entry.id   AF-A0A423MCP8-F1
#
_cell.length_a   1.000
_cell.length_b   1.000
_cell.length_c   1.000
_cell.angle_alpha   90.00
_cell.angle_beta   90.00
_cell.angle_gamma   90.00
#
_symmetry.space_group_name_H-M   'P 1'
#
loop_
_entity.id
_entity.type
_entity.pdbx_description
1 polymer ?
#
loop_
_entity_poly.entity_id
_entity_poly.type
_entity_poly.pdbx_seq_one_letter_code
_entity_poly.pdbx_strand_id
1 'polypeptide(L)'
;MIPNYRIRIYCCIGALFCLIVTLACAEQLHNAATLGQFDVTTGRGVSKVREHLVFDQQPWRFGFYLLMTIAVFIASTGAGLWLCWGVLRGRRAFKRWSGKFR
;
A
#
# COMPACT_ATOMS: atom_id res chain seq x y z
N MET A 1 12.13 28.81 7.26
CA MET A 1 11.75 27.51 6.67
C MET A 1 10.44 27.06 7.33
N ILE A 2 9.31 27.06 6.61
CA ILE A 2 7.98 26.87 7.21
C ILE A 2 7.83 25.41 7.70
N PRO A 3 7.65 25.15 9.01
CA PRO A 3 7.69 23.81 9.61
C PRO A 3 6.67 22.81 9.05
N ASN A 4 5.59 23.29 8.43
CA ASN A 4 4.54 22.45 7.84
C ASN A 4 4.85 21.84 6.46
N TYR A 5 5.94 22.25 5.79
CA TYR A 5 6.27 21.73 4.45
C TYR A 5 6.86 20.31 4.50
N ARG A 6 7.70 20.03 5.50
CA ARG A 6 8.36 18.73 5.67
C ARG A 6 7.35 17.61 5.90
N ILE A 7 6.37 17.84 6.78
CA ILE A 7 5.31 16.87 7.12
C ILE A 7 4.48 16.50 5.88
N ARG A 8 4.19 17.46 5.00
CA ARG A 8 3.46 17.20 3.75
C ARG A 8 4.28 16.38 2.77
N ILE A 9 5.57 16.64 2.63
CA ILE A 9 6.46 15.84 1.79
C ILE A 9 6.50 14.40 2.31
N TYR A 10 6.70 14.20 3.61
CA TYR A 10 6.72 12.86 4.19
C TYR A 10 5.38 12.13 4.01
N CYS A 11 4.24 12.80 4.17
CA CYS A 11 2.93 12.20 3.89
C CYS A 11 2.75 11.88 2.39
N CYS A 12 3.24 12.71 1.49
CA CYS A 12 3.16 12.49 0.05
C CYS A 12 4.02 11.29 -0.38
N ILE A 13 5.24 11.20 0.14
CA ILE A 13 6.14 10.05 -0.07
C ILE A 13 5.51 8.78 0.51
N GLY A 14 4.95 8.85 1.73
CA GLY A 14 4.25 7.72 2.35
C GLY A 14 3.03 7.25 1.55
N ALA A 15 2.26 8.18 0.99
CA ALA A 15 1.12 7.87 0.13
C ALA A 15 1.55 7.23 -1.19
N LEU A 16 2.62 7.74 -1.83
CA LEU A 16 3.21 7.12 -3.02
C LEU A 16 3.72 5.71 -2.74
N PHE A 17 4.38 5.50 -1.60
CA PHE A 17 4.82 4.19 -1.19
C PHE A 17 3.66 3.22 -0.99
N CYS A 18 2.59 3.65 -0.31
CA CYS A 18 1.36 2.86 -0.17
C CYS A 18 0.75 2.52 -1.52
N LEU A 19 0.73 3.47 -2.48
CA LEU A 19 0.23 3.23 -3.83
C LEU A 19 1.03 2.17 -4.59
N ILE A 20 2.36 2.20 -4.51
CA ILE A 20 3.22 1.19 -5.13
C ILE A 20 2.95 -0.19 -4.52
N VAL A 21 2.81 -0.27 -3.19
CA VAL A 21 2.48 -1.53 -2.50
C VAL A 21 1.10 -2.05 -2.92
N THR A 22 0.10 -1.17 -3.01
CA THR A 22 -1.24 -1.57 -3.49
C THR A 22 -1.21 -2.06 -4.93
N LEU A 23 -0.41 -1.44 -5.80
CA LEU A 23 -0.28 -1.85 -7.19
C LEU A 23 0.32 -3.26 -7.30
N ALA A 24 1.40 -3.52 -6.58
CA ALA A 24 2.03 -4.84 -6.55
C ALA A 24 1.07 -5.92 -6.00
N CYS A 25 0.30 -5.60 -4.95
CA CYS A 25 -0.72 -6.50 -4.41
C CYS A 25 -1.86 -6.72 -5.41
N ALA A 26 -2.28 -5.68 -6.16
CA ALA A 26 -3.33 -5.79 -7.16
C ALA A 26 -2.93 -6.69 -8.33
N GLU A 27 -1.67 -6.63 -8.80
CA GLU A 27 -1.17 -7.55 -9.81
C GLU A 27 -1.18 -9.00 -9.32
N GLN A 28 -0.75 -9.24 -8.07
CA GLN A 28 -0.79 -10.58 -7.48
C GLN A 28 -2.23 -11.10 -7.35
N LEU A 29 -3.17 -10.26 -6.91
CA LEU A 29 -4.59 -10.60 -6.82
C LEU A 29 -5.21 -10.87 -8.20
N HIS A 30 -4.82 -10.09 -9.20
CA HIS A 30 -5.28 -10.29 -10.57
C HIS A 30 -4.79 -11.64 -11.12
N ASN A 31 -3.50 -11.95 -10.99
CA ASN A 31 -2.92 -13.22 -11.41
C ASN A 31 -3.51 -14.42 -10.65
N ALA A 32 -3.79 -14.25 -9.35
CA ALA A 32 -4.48 -15.26 -8.55
C ALA A 32 -5.88 -15.55 -9.12
N ALA A 33 -6.62 -14.52 -9.52
CA ALA A 33 -7.97 -14.64 -10.02
C ALA A 33 -8.04 -15.18 -11.46
N THR A 34 -7.08 -14.82 -12.32
CA THR A 34 -7.07 -15.21 -13.74
C THR A 34 -6.37 -16.54 -14.00
N LEU A 35 -5.25 -16.80 -13.31
CA LEU A 35 -4.39 -17.96 -13.57
C LEU A 35 -4.38 -18.97 -12.41
N GLY A 36 -4.97 -18.64 -11.24
CA GLY A 36 -4.87 -19.49 -10.05
C GLY A 36 -3.43 -19.59 -9.52
N GLN A 37 -2.61 -18.59 -9.83
CA GLN A 37 -1.17 -18.58 -9.58
C GLN A 37 -0.76 -17.39 -8.71
N PHE A 38 0.20 -17.61 -7.82
CA PHE A 38 0.63 -16.63 -6.84
C PHE A 38 2.14 -16.69 -6.58
N ASP A 39 2.86 -15.60 -6.80
CA ASP A 39 4.27 -15.52 -6.44
C ASP A 39 4.42 -15.02 -4.99
N VAL A 40 5.02 -15.84 -4.14
CA VAL A 40 5.33 -15.49 -2.76
C VAL A 40 6.83 -15.52 -2.55
N THR A 41 7.34 -14.50 -1.86
CA THR A 41 8.69 -14.58 -1.31
C THR A 41 8.64 -15.28 0.04
N THR A 42 9.10 -16.53 0.06
CA THR A 42 9.21 -17.34 1.27
C THR A 42 10.68 -17.51 1.65
N GLY A 43 10.94 -17.74 2.94
CA GLY A 43 12.30 -17.86 3.46
C GLY A 43 12.57 -16.92 4.63
N ARG A 44 13.52 -17.31 5.47
CA ARG A 44 13.82 -16.65 6.74
C ARG A 44 15.17 -15.93 6.64
N GLY A 45 15.18 -14.63 6.92
CA GLY A 45 16.41 -13.82 6.89
C GLY A 45 16.86 -13.44 5.47
N VAL A 46 18.13 -13.71 5.16
CA VAL A 46 18.81 -13.28 3.91
C VAL A 46 18.46 -14.20 2.73
N SER A 47 18.10 -15.46 2.99
CA SER A 47 17.64 -16.40 1.98
C SER A 47 16.14 -16.28 1.80
N LYS A 48 15.72 -15.33 0.97
CA LYS A 48 14.36 -15.25 0.44
C LYS A 48 14.34 -15.87 -0.95
N VAL A 49 13.51 -16.88 -1.14
CA VAL A 49 13.27 -17.53 -2.43
C VAL A 49 11.89 -17.10 -2.92
N ARG A 50 11.79 -16.79 -4.21
CA ARG A 50 10.50 -16.53 -4.84
C ARG A 50 9.90 -17.88 -5.24
N GLU A 51 8.88 -18.29 -4.53
CA GLU A 51 8.11 -19.50 -4.78
C GLU A 51 6.85 -19.16 -5.58
N HIS A 52 6.60 -19.93 -6.63
CA HIS A 52 5.37 -19.86 -7.41
C HIS A 52 4.36 -20.86 -6.84
N LEU A 53 3.34 -20.37 -6.16
CA LEU A 53 2.26 -21.16 -5.60
C LEU A 53 1.14 -21.31 -6.64
N VAL A 54 0.76 -22.57 -6.89
CA VAL A 54 -0.38 -22.93 -7.73
C VAL A 54 -1.46 -23.52 -6.83
N PHE A 55 -2.72 -23.09 -7.01
CA PHE A 55 -3.85 -23.55 -6.19
C PHE A 55 -3.98 -25.08 -6.13
N ASP A 56 -3.83 -25.76 -7.27
CA ASP A 56 -3.97 -27.22 -7.38
C ASP A 56 -2.93 -28.02 -6.58
N GLN A 57 -1.73 -27.46 -6.38
CA GLN A 57 -0.66 -28.16 -5.68
C GLN A 57 -0.70 -27.93 -4.17
N GLN A 58 -1.01 -26.71 -3.73
CA GLN A 58 -0.94 -26.31 -2.32
C GLN A 58 -2.07 -25.33 -1.94
N PRO A 59 -3.33 -25.79 -1.93
CA PRO A 59 -4.51 -24.92 -1.78
C PRO A 59 -4.54 -24.19 -0.44
N TRP A 60 -4.07 -24.83 0.64
CA TRP A 60 -4.01 -24.20 1.96
C TRP A 60 -3.00 -23.05 2.05
N ARG A 61 -1.78 -23.25 1.51
CA ARG A 61 -0.76 -22.20 1.47
C ARG A 61 -1.20 -21.07 0.54
N PHE A 62 -1.76 -21.40 -0.62
CA PHE A 62 -2.32 -20.42 -1.54
C PHE A 62 -3.38 -19.55 -0.85
N GLY A 63 -4.36 -20.16 -0.17
CA GLY A 63 -5.42 -19.44 0.55
C GLY A 63 -4.86 -18.54 1.66
N PHE A 64 -3.89 -19.01 2.44
CA PHE A 64 -3.25 -18.21 3.49
C PHE A 64 -2.54 -16.97 2.94
N TYR A 65 -1.73 -17.13 1.88
CA TYR A 65 -1.02 -16.01 1.27
C TYR A 65 -1.95 -15.05 0.54
N LEU A 66 -3.00 -15.57 -0.12
CA LEU A 66 -4.03 -14.75 -0.73
C LEU A 66 -4.73 -13.87 0.31
N LEU A 67 -5.10 -14.44 1.46
CA LEU A 67 -5.76 -13.71 2.56
C LEU A 67 -4.82 -12.66 3.16
N MET A 68 -3.54 -12.98 3.33
CA MET A 68 -2.52 -12.01 3.74
C MET A 68 -2.37 -10.86 2.75
N THR A 69 -2.32 -11.14 1.45
CA THR A 69 -2.20 -10.10 0.41
C THR A 69 -3.45 -9.23 0.34
N ILE A 70 -4.65 -9.80 0.53
CA ILE A 70 -5.89 -9.02 0.66
C ILE A 70 -5.82 -8.10 1.88
N ALA A 71 -5.38 -8.60 3.03
CA ALA A 71 -5.25 -7.79 4.24
C ALA A 71 -4.25 -6.64 4.05
N VAL A 72 -3.09 -6.91 3.44
CA VAL A 72 -2.08 -5.89 3.11
C VAL A 72 -2.64 -4.87 2.12
N PHE A 73 -3.39 -5.31 1.10
CA PHE A 73 -4.02 -4.43 0.13
C PHE A 73 -5.02 -3.47 0.80
N ILE A 74 -5.89 -3.97 1.68
CA ILE A 74 -6.87 -3.15 2.41
C ILE A 74 -6.13 -2.17 3.33
N ALA A 75 -5.14 -2.65 4.08
CA ALA A 75 -4.38 -1.82 5.02
C ALA A 75 -3.60 -0.71 4.30
N SER A 76 -2.92 -1.03 3.20
CA SER A 76 -2.15 -0.05 2.42
C SER A 76 -3.06 0.95 1.69
N THR A 77 -4.20 0.51 1.16
CA THR A 77 -5.20 1.40 0.56
C THR A 77 -5.78 2.35 1.61
N GLY A 78 -6.15 1.84 2.78
CA GLY A 78 -6.66 2.64 3.90
C GLY A 78 -5.64 3.66 4.40
N ALA A 79 -4.38 3.24 4.59
CA ALA A 79 -3.29 4.13 4.99
C ALA A 79 -3.01 5.21 3.94
N GLY A 80 -2.96 4.84 2.65
CA GLY A 80 -2.78 5.78 1.55
C GLY A 80 -3.90 6.83 1.48
N LEU A 81 -5.17 6.41 1.61
CA LEU A 81 -6.31 7.31 1.67
C LEU A 81 -6.26 8.24 2.88
N TRP A 82 -5.87 7.72 4.05
CA TRP A 82 -5.77 8.51 5.28
C TRP A 82 -4.65 9.57 5.17
N LEU A 83 -3.49 9.20 4.63
CA LEU A 83 -2.39 10.13 4.36
C LEU A 83 -2.79 11.19 3.34
N CYS A 84 -3.43 10.81 2.23
CA CYS A 84 -3.97 11.74 1.23
C CYS A 84 -5.00 12.69 1.84
N TRP A 85 -5.90 12.18 2.69
CA TRP A 85 -6.89 12.98 3.40
C TRP A 85 -6.25 13.97 4.38
N GLY A 86 -5.20 13.55 5.10
CA GLY A 86 -4.38 14.42 5.95
C GLY A 86 -3.73 15.56 5.18
N VAL A 87 -3.19 15.28 3.99
CA VAL A 87 -2.61 16.30 3.09
C VAL A 87 -3.69 17.27 2.58
N LEU A 88 -4.87 16.76 2.19
CA LEU A 88 -5.99 17.57 1.69
C LEU A 88 -6.64 18.45 2.76
N ARG A 89 -6.87 17.93 3.98
CA ARG A 89 -7.31 18.76 5.13
C ARG A 89 -6.23 19.75 5.54
N GLY A 90 -4.97 19.36 5.47
CA GLY A 90 -3.83 20.26 5.63
C GLY A 90 -3.89 21.46 4.67
N ARG A 91 -4.40 21.32 3.44
CA ARG A 91 -4.64 22.47 2.53
C ARG A 91 -5.76 23.39 3.03
N ARG A 92 -6.83 22.87 3.64
CA ARG A 92 -7.93 23.70 4.19
C ARG A 92 -7.51 24.51 5.42
N ALA A 93 -6.54 24.03 6.22
CA ALA A 93 -5.98 24.79 7.33
C ALA A 93 -5.30 26.11 6.90
N PHE A 94 -4.78 26.17 5.67
CA PHE A 94 -4.15 27.39 5.12
C PHE A 94 -5.14 28.35 4.46
N LYS A 95 -6.29 27.90 3.96
CA LYS A 95 -7.36 28.84 3.52
C LYS A 95 -7.78 29.74 4.69
N ARG A 96 -7.78 29.21 5.92
CA ARG A 96 -8.11 29.97 7.13
C ARG A 96 -7.02 30.99 7.53
N TRP A 97 -5.78 30.84 7.05
CA TRP A 97 -4.67 31.76 7.32
C TRP A 97 -4.37 32.72 6.16
N SER A 98 -4.77 32.37 4.93
CA SER A 98 -4.69 33.27 3.76
C SER A 98 -5.76 34.36 3.77
N GLY A 99 -6.84 34.20 4.53
CA GLY A 99 -7.87 35.23 4.70
C GLY A 99 -7.54 36.30 5.74
N LYS A 100 -6.38 36.22 6.41
CA LYS A 100 -5.91 37.20 7.41
C LYS A 100 -4.82 38.15 6.89
N PHE A 101 -4.40 37.99 5.63
CA PHE A 101 -3.44 38.84 4.93
C PHE A 101 -4.08 39.47 3.68
N ARG A 102 -5.27 40.03 3.83
CA ARG A 102 -5.82 41.00 2.88
C ARG A 102 -6.35 42.20 3.64
#